data_AF-A0AAV0ESI7-F1
#
_entry.id   AF-A0AAV0ESI7-F1
#
_cell.length_a   1.000
_cell.length_b   1.000
_cell.length_c   1.000
_cell.angle_alpha   90.00
_cell.angle_beta   90.00
_cell.angle_gamma   90.00
#
_symmetry.space_group_name_H-M   'P 1'
#
loop_
_entity.id
_entity.type
_entity.pdbx_description
1 polymer ?
#
loop_
_entity_poly.entity_id
_entity_poly.type
_entity_poly.pdbx_seq_one_letter_code
_entity_poly.pdbx_strand_id
1 'polypeptide(L)'
;MHAAYVCGEGSGIVLEKPLVLGESLNGSRDLDIDEEKRVIGEKLMELHSHNATEKEVKSAMKDLGIQRAKLHGWPNTYSFTKAMGEMLVLAFKDNLCAIILRPTIITSTYKEPFPGWIEGARTMDIFVLMYGKGKSNFMIGDPDSILDVIPVDMVVNSMLAAVVHHREGSSPSSFIYHVGSSDNNACNPLKLCDVTSMMYRYFTNNPWTSPSGAAVKVRQYVLLPSITSLRRYITIHYLPLLQVLKLMNMLLYHYFDDKCTAVEKNISMVIRFAEIYRPFDGNNTKRLRTATRSSNMSEIFFFDPNCIDWEDYFINTHFPGVVKYAF
;
A
#
# COMPACT_ATOMS: atom_id res chain seq x y z
N MET A 1 -5.70 -1.74 -8.36
CA MET A 1 -4.61 -1.68 -7.39
C MET A 1 -5.21 -1.38 -6.03
N HIS A 2 -5.35 -2.41 -5.19
CA HIS A 2 -5.75 -2.28 -3.79
C HIS A 2 -4.63 -2.80 -2.91
N ALA A 3 -4.49 -2.21 -1.71
CA ALA A 3 -3.52 -2.64 -0.71
C ALA A 3 -4.18 -3.12 0.59
N ALA A 4 -5.41 -3.65 0.53
CA ALA A 4 -5.97 -4.32 1.71
C ALA A 4 -5.23 -5.64 1.92
N TYR A 5 -4.80 -5.86 3.17
CA TYR A 5 -3.86 -6.92 3.51
C TYR A 5 -4.37 -8.32 3.23
N VAL A 6 -5.67 -8.50 3.00
CA VAL A 6 -6.33 -9.79 2.71
C VAL A 6 -6.21 -10.27 1.25
N CYS A 7 -5.50 -9.53 0.38
CA CYS A 7 -5.21 -9.99 -0.99
C CYS A 7 -4.10 -11.04 -1.04
N GLY A 8 -4.34 -12.15 -1.75
CA GLY A 8 -3.38 -13.24 -1.99
C GLY A 8 -2.98 -13.43 -3.43
N GLU A 9 -2.67 -14.67 -3.81
CA GLU A 9 -2.35 -15.07 -5.19
C GLU A 9 -3.50 -15.75 -6.00
N GLY A 10 -4.70 -16.02 -5.45
CA GLY A 10 -5.88 -16.57 -6.20
C GLY A 10 -6.92 -15.57 -6.81
N SER A 11 -7.32 -15.73 -8.07
CA SER A 11 -8.24 -14.82 -8.81
C SER A 11 -9.63 -14.61 -8.19
N GLY A 12 -10.20 -13.40 -8.31
CA GLY A 12 -11.59 -13.09 -7.91
C GLY A 12 -11.75 -11.79 -7.11
N ILE A 13 -13.01 -11.47 -6.80
CA ILE A 13 -13.39 -10.36 -5.91
C ILE A 13 -13.23 -10.83 -4.46
N VAL A 14 -12.49 -10.08 -3.64
CA VAL A 14 -12.31 -10.41 -2.23
C VAL A 14 -13.53 -9.93 -1.42
N LEU A 15 -14.26 -10.89 -0.84
CA LEU A 15 -15.45 -10.65 -0.04
C LEU A 15 -15.11 -10.25 1.41
N GLU A 16 -16.02 -9.54 2.08
CA GLU A 16 -15.92 -9.18 3.51
C GLU A 16 -16.19 -10.40 4.42
N LYS A 17 -15.37 -11.44 4.26
CA LYS A 17 -15.40 -12.66 5.06
C LYS A 17 -14.30 -12.67 6.12
N PRO A 18 -14.56 -13.26 7.30
CA PRO A 18 -13.55 -13.42 8.33
C PRO A 18 -12.44 -14.34 7.85
N LEU A 19 -11.21 -14.02 8.25
CA LEU A 19 -10.11 -14.95 8.16
C LEU A 19 -10.20 -15.98 9.29
N VAL A 20 -10.06 -17.26 8.95
CA VAL A 20 -10.15 -18.37 9.90
C VAL A 20 -8.75 -18.69 10.43
N LEU A 21 -8.64 -18.84 11.75
CA LEU A 21 -7.38 -19.25 12.39
C LEU A 21 -6.92 -20.60 11.83
N GLY A 22 -5.66 -20.68 11.41
CA GLY A 22 -5.09 -21.88 10.80
C GLY A 22 -5.18 -21.94 9.27
N GLU A 23 -6.00 -21.10 8.63
CA GLU A 23 -6.16 -21.11 7.17
C GLU A 23 -5.16 -20.15 6.49
N SER A 24 -4.31 -20.71 5.63
CA SER A 24 -3.46 -19.97 4.70
C SER A 24 -4.28 -19.48 3.51
N LEU A 25 -3.78 -18.46 2.82
CA LEU A 25 -4.52 -17.79 1.74
C LEU A 25 -4.56 -18.58 0.43
N ASN A 26 -3.61 -19.50 0.27
CA ASN A 26 -3.61 -20.52 -0.78
C ASN A 26 -4.57 -21.69 -0.48
N GLY A 27 -5.30 -21.66 0.64
CA GLY A 27 -6.29 -22.66 1.05
C GLY A 27 -5.73 -23.83 1.86
N SER A 28 -4.44 -23.85 2.20
CA SER A 28 -3.90 -24.84 3.14
C SER A 28 -4.30 -24.53 4.59
N ARG A 29 -4.35 -25.55 5.44
CA ARG A 29 -4.72 -25.44 6.88
C ARG A 29 -3.52 -25.62 7.81
N ASP A 30 -2.38 -25.16 7.36
CA ASP A 30 -1.06 -25.38 7.95
C ASP A 30 -0.47 -24.12 8.59
N LEU A 31 -1.23 -23.03 8.68
CA LEU A 31 -0.75 -21.80 9.32
C LEU A 31 -0.83 -21.92 10.84
N ASP A 32 0.26 -22.36 11.45
CA ASP A 32 0.41 -22.35 12.90
C ASP A 32 1.23 -21.12 13.34
N ILE A 33 0.58 -20.23 14.10
CA ILE A 33 1.19 -18.96 14.55
C ILE A 33 2.29 -19.21 15.59
N ASP A 34 2.19 -20.26 16.41
CA ASP A 34 3.21 -20.60 17.39
C ASP A 34 4.43 -21.23 16.70
N GLU A 35 4.20 -21.99 15.63
CA GLU A 35 5.28 -22.44 14.75
C GLU A 35 5.98 -21.26 14.05
N GLU A 36 5.24 -20.27 13.53
CA GLU A 36 5.86 -19.06 12.96
C GLU A 36 6.74 -18.33 13.98
N LYS A 37 6.28 -18.22 15.23
CA LYS A 37 7.09 -17.64 16.33
C LYS A 37 8.34 -18.46 16.60
N ARG A 38 8.24 -19.80 16.61
CA ARG A 38 9.38 -20.70 16.81
C ARG A 38 10.41 -20.53 15.71
N VAL A 39 9.98 -20.55 14.44
CA VAL A 39 10.85 -20.34 13.26
C VAL A 39 11.58 -18.99 13.33
N ILE A 40 10.88 -17.92 13.71
CA ILE A 40 11.48 -16.59 13.90
C ILE A 40 12.51 -16.61 15.04
N GLY A 41 12.18 -17.23 16.18
CA GLY A 41 13.05 -17.32 17.34
C GLY A 41 14.32 -18.11 17.06
N GLU A 42 14.20 -19.27 16.42
CA GLU A 42 15.34 -20.12 16.02
C GLU A 42 16.26 -19.38 15.05
N LYS A 43 15.70 -18.67 14.06
CA LYS A 43 16.54 -17.92 13.13
C LYS A 43 17.31 -16.79 13.82
N LEU A 44 16.68 -16.09 14.76
CA LEU A 44 17.37 -15.06 15.55
C LEU A 44 18.48 -15.65 16.42
N MET A 45 18.23 -16.78 17.09
CA MET A 45 19.25 -17.47 17.89
C MET A 45 20.43 -17.92 17.03
N GLU A 46 20.16 -18.52 15.86
CA GLU A 46 21.18 -18.92 14.89
C GLU A 46 22.02 -17.71 14.43
N LEU A 47 21.39 -16.59 14.08
CA LEU A 47 22.12 -15.40 13.63
C LEU A 47 22.99 -14.81 14.75
N HIS A 48 22.47 -14.77 15.99
CA HIS A 48 23.22 -14.28 17.13
C HIS A 48 24.38 -15.22 17.52
N SER A 49 24.20 -16.55 17.42
CA SER A 49 25.28 -17.51 17.71
C SER A 49 26.44 -17.41 16.73
N HIS A 50 26.19 -16.90 15.51
CA HIS A 50 27.21 -16.62 14.51
C HIS A 50 27.79 -15.20 14.61
N ASN A 51 27.49 -14.45 15.68
CA ASN A 51 27.89 -13.05 15.86
C ASN A 51 27.53 -12.15 14.66
N ALA A 52 26.39 -12.42 14.01
CA ALA A 52 25.91 -11.58 12.91
C ALA A 52 25.70 -10.14 13.36
N THR A 53 26.10 -9.20 12.53
CA THR A 53 25.87 -7.77 12.75
C THR A 53 24.37 -7.43 12.69
N GLU A 54 23.94 -6.33 13.30
CA GLU A 54 22.54 -5.88 13.23
C GLU A 54 22.03 -5.73 11.79
N LYS A 55 22.92 -5.31 10.87
CA LYS A 55 22.59 -5.17 9.45
C LYS A 55 22.32 -6.52 8.80
N GLU A 56 23.13 -7.52 9.11
CA GLU A 56 22.95 -8.90 8.62
C GLU A 56 21.69 -9.53 9.20
N VAL A 57 21.46 -9.36 10.51
CA VAL A 57 20.24 -9.80 11.17
C VAL A 57 19.02 -9.18 10.50
N LYS A 58 19.01 -7.86 10.31
CA LYS A 58 17.89 -7.16 9.66
C LYS A 58 17.64 -7.64 8.24
N SER A 59 18.69 -7.91 7.46
CA SER A 59 18.55 -8.44 6.10
C SER A 59 17.99 -9.86 6.10
N ALA A 60 18.56 -10.75 6.90
CA ALA A 60 18.13 -12.15 6.99
C ALA A 60 16.69 -12.27 7.49
N MET A 61 16.30 -11.49 8.50
CA MET A 61 14.92 -11.48 9.03
C MET A 61 13.92 -10.91 8.02
N LYS A 62 14.32 -9.92 7.21
CA LYS A 62 13.49 -9.41 6.12
C LYS A 62 13.26 -10.50 5.06
N ASP A 63 14.30 -11.21 4.67
CA ASP A 63 14.21 -12.27 3.66
C ASP A 63 13.39 -13.46 4.17
N LEU A 64 13.57 -13.86 5.43
CA LEU A 64 12.74 -14.87 6.09
C LEU A 64 11.27 -14.44 6.08
N GLY A 65 10.95 -13.21 6.48
CA GLY A 65 9.57 -12.72 6.49
C GLY A 65 8.92 -12.69 5.10
N ILE A 66 9.69 -12.50 4.03
CA ILE A 66 9.19 -12.60 2.65
C ILE A 66 8.93 -14.07 2.29
N GLN A 67 9.84 -14.98 2.65
CA GLN A 67 9.69 -16.41 2.40
C GLN A 67 8.47 -16.98 3.13
N ARG A 68 8.27 -16.64 4.41
CA ARG A 68 7.09 -17.09 5.20
C ARG A 68 5.79 -16.56 4.60
N ALA A 69 5.73 -15.27 4.22
CA ALA A 69 4.54 -14.72 3.58
C ALA A 69 4.19 -15.49 2.29
N LYS A 70 5.18 -15.74 1.42
CA LYS A 70 4.99 -16.49 0.17
C LYS A 70 4.57 -17.94 0.42
N LEU A 71 5.14 -18.61 1.43
CA LEU A 71 4.77 -19.96 1.83
C LEU A 71 3.26 -20.08 2.10
N HIS A 72 2.68 -19.10 2.80
CA HIS A 72 1.26 -19.07 3.14
C HIS A 72 0.37 -18.34 2.11
N GLY A 73 0.92 -18.02 0.93
CA GLY A 73 0.18 -17.39 -0.19
C GLY A 73 -0.06 -15.89 -0.06
N TRP A 74 0.60 -15.21 0.88
CA TRP A 74 0.52 -13.77 1.08
C TRP A 74 1.57 -13.03 0.25
N PRO A 75 1.22 -11.90 -0.40
CA PRO A 75 2.12 -11.22 -1.33
C PRO A 75 3.27 -10.49 -0.63
N ASN A 76 3.13 -10.19 0.67
CA ASN A 76 4.16 -9.56 1.46
C ASN A 76 3.95 -9.79 2.97
N THR A 77 4.99 -9.55 3.75
CA THR A 77 4.99 -9.74 5.22
C THR A 77 3.99 -8.83 5.95
N TYR A 78 3.72 -7.62 5.44
CA TYR A 78 2.71 -6.74 6.04
C TYR A 78 1.32 -7.37 5.92
N SER A 79 0.98 -7.84 4.72
CA SER A 79 -0.27 -8.52 4.45
C SER A 79 -0.45 -9.74 5.35
N PHE A 80 0.59 -10.58 5.40
CA PHE A 80 0.63 -11.80 6.21
C PHE A 80 0.43 -11.53 7.71
N THR A 81 1.16 -10.57 8.26
CA THR A 81 1.09 -10.25 9.70
C THR A 81 -0.23 -9.62 10.10
N LYS A 82 -0.83 -8.77 9.25
CA LYS A 82 -2.17 -8.22 9.49
C LYS A 82 -3.25 -9.29 9.42
N ALA A 83 -3.12 -10.25 8.51
CA ALA A 83 -4.02 -11.39 8.41
C ALA A 83 -3.98 -12.26 9.68
N MET A 84 -2.78 -12.63 10.15
CA MET A 84 -2.62 -13.35 11.43
C MET A 84 -3.19 -12.57 12.61
N GLY A 85 -2.98 -11.24 12.64
CA GLY A 85 -3.56 -10.38 13.68
C GLY A 85 -5.10 -10.41 13.66
N GLU A 86 -5.72 -10.37 12.49
CA GLU A 86 -7.17 -10.48 12.35
C GLU A 86 -7.69 -11.85 12.83
N MET A 87 -7.01 -12.94 12.42
CA MET A 87 -7.36 -14.30 12.86
C MET A 87 -7.32 -14.42 14.38
N LEU A 88 -6.28 -13.89 15.04
CA LEU A 88 -6.15 -13.88 16.49
C LEU A 88 -7.26 -13.08 17.16
N VAL A 89 -7.55 -11.86 16.67
CA VAL A 89 -8.64 -11.04 17.23
C VAL A 89 -9.98 -11.77 17.12
N LEU A 90 -10.28 -12.37 15.97
CA LEU A 90 -11.55 -13.06 15.76
C LEU A 90 -11.65 -14.38 16.54
N ALA A 91 -10.54 -15.10 16.72
CA ALA A 91 -10.49 -16.34 17.49
C ALA A 91 -10.64 -16.11 18.99
N PHE A 92 -10.08 -15.01 19.51
CA PHE A 92 -9.99 -14.72 20.95
C PHE A 92 -10.88 -13.55 21.41
N LYS A 93 -11.83 -13.08 20.58
CA LYS A 93 -12.73 -11.98 20.98
C LYS A 93 -13.73 -12.36 22.07
N ASP A 94 -13.95 -13.66 22.32
CA ASP A 94 -15.00 -14.17 23.20
C ASP A 94 -16.36 -13.48 22.94
N ASN A 95 -16.89 -12.83 23.99
CA ASN A 95 -18.17 -12.12 23.99
C ASN A 95 -18.07 -10.66 23.53
N LEU A 96 -16.89 -10.19 23.10
CA LEU A 96 -16.72 -8.84 22.59
C LEU A 96 -17.27 -8.73 21.15
N CYS A 97 -17.84 -7.57 20.85
CA CYS A 97 -18.08 -7.15 19.47
C CYS A 97 -16.75 -6.74 18.85
N ALA A 98 -16.40 -7.35 17.71
CA ALA A 98 -15.17 -7.04 16.98
C ALA A 98 -15.53 -6.39 15.64
N ILE A 99 -15.04 -5.18 15.42
CA ILE A 99 -15.19 -4.46 14.15
C ILE A 99 -13.81 -4.39 13.49
N ILE A 100 -13.68 -5.01 12.32
CA ILE A 100 -12.46 -5.03 11.53
C ILE A 100 -12.65 -4.13 10.30
N LEU A 101 -11.82 -3.09 10.20
CA LEU A 101 -11.75 -2.26 9.00
C LEU A 101 -10.54 -2.67 8.17
N ARG A 102 -10.76 -2.91 6.88
CA ARG A 102 -9.73 -3.18 5.88
C ARG A 102 -9.73 -2.02 4.87
N PRO A 103 -9.02 -0.92 5.16
CA PRO A 103 -8.92 0.19 4.23
C PRO A 103 -8.06 -0.21 3.02
N THR A 104 -8.31 0.47 1.90
CA THR A 104 -7.48 0.39 0.69
C THR A 104 -6.27 1.33 0.81
N ILE A 105 -5.67 1.76 -0.29
CA ILE A 105 -4.50 2.64 -0.22
C ILE A 105 -4.91 3.98 0.39
N ILE A 106 -4.43 4.26 1.58
CA ILE A 106 -4.76 5.49 2.28
C ILE A 106 -3.98 6.66 1.66
N THR A 107 -4.68 7.74 1.33
CA THR A 107 -4.12 9.01 0.85
C THR A 107 -4.34 10.12 1.88
N SER A 108 -3.84 11.32 1.59
CA SER A 108 -4.02 12.50 2.46
C SER A 108 -5.50 12.79 2.75
N THR A 109 -5.77 13.58 3.76
CA THR A 109 -7.14 13.96 4.11
C THR A 109 -7.85 14.68 2.96
N TYR A 110 -9.15 14.43 2.83
CA TYR A 110 -10.01 15.13 1.89
C TYR A 110 -10.52 16.45 2.50
N LYS A 111 -10.94 16.42 3.76
CA LYS A 111 -11.50 17.57 4.49
C LYS A 111 -10.85 17.80 5.85
N GLU A 112 -10.78 16.78 6.71
CA GLU A 112 -10.44 16.97 8.13
C GLU A 112 -9.09 16.34 8.48
N PRO A 113 -8.24 16.97 9.32
CA PRO A 113 -8.43 18.26 10.00
C PRO A 113 -8.30 19.47 9.07
N PHE A 114 -7.65 19.30 7.92
CA PHE A 114 -7.67 20.22 6.77
C PHE A 114 -7.29 19.44 5.52
N PRO A 115 -7.65 19.88 4.30
CA PRO A 115 -7.36 19.15 3.07
C PRO A 115 -5.85 18.96 2.84
N GLY A 116 -5.45 17.76 2.43
CA GLY A 116 -4.07 17.46 2.04
C GLY A 116 -3.14 17.14 3.22
N TRP A 117 -3.64 17.10 4.46
CA TRP A 117 -2.85 16.65 5.60
C TRP A 117 -2.45 15.18 5.44
N ILE A 118 -1.19 14.88 5.72
CA ILE A 118 -0.64 13.53 5.74
C ILE A 118 0.50 13.44 6.74
N GLU A 119 0.61 12.29 7.43
CA GLU A 119 1.71 12.00 8.33
C GLU A 119 2.73 11.05 7.67
N GLY A 120 3.73 11.67 7.04
CA GLY A 120 4.82 10.99 6.34
C GLY A 120 4.38 10.30 5.04
N ALA A 121 5.35 9.99 4.17
CA ALA A 121 5.07 9.31 2.91
C ALA A 121 4.95 7.80 3.08
N ARG A 122 3.84 7.21 2.62
CA ARG A 122 3.61 5.76 2.62
C ARG A 122 3.16 5.29 1.24
N THR A 123 3.50 4.05 0.89
CA THR A 123 2.98 3.35 -0.31
C THR A 123 2.96 4.23 -1.57
N MET A 124 1.80 4.81 -1.92
CA MET A 124 1.59 5.65 -3.09
C MET A 124 2.36 6.97 -3.03
N ASP A 125 2.45 7.60 -1.86
CA ASP A 125 3.14 8.89 -1.69
C ASP A 125 4.63 8.77 -2.03
N ILE A 126 5.21 7.59 -1.76
CA ILE A 126 6.60 7.30 -2.11
C ILE A 126 6.76 7.34 -3.63
N PHE A 127 5.82 6.82 -4.40
CA PHE A 127 5.85 6.92 -5.87
C PHE A 127 5.69 8.36 -6.35
N VAL A 128 4.77 9.12 -5.74
CA VAL A 128 4.59 10.54 -6.03
C VAL A 128 5.89 11.32 -5.81
N LEU A 129 6.55 11.12 -4.67
CA LEU A 129 7.82 11.77 -4.33
C LEU A 129 8.96 11.32 -5.24
N MET A 130 9.08 10.03 -5.52
CA MET A 130 10.11 9.48 -6.38
C MET A 130 9.99 10.02 -7.81
N TYR A 131 8.76 10.18 -8.29
CA TYR A 131 8.48 10.78 -9.58
C TYR A 131 8.81 12.27 -9.62
N GLY A 132 8.30 13.04 -8.66
CA GLY A 132 8.56 14.48 -8.57
C GLY A 132 10.04 14.81 -8.48
N LYS A 133 10.81 14.01 -7.72
CA LYS A 133 12.27 14.13 -7.59
C LYS A 133 13.06 13.60 -8.81
N GLY A 134 12.38 13.11 -9.85
CA GLY A 134 12.99 12.55 -11.05
C GLY A 134 13.78 11.26 -10.81
N LYS A 135 13.44 10.52 -9.76
CA LYS A 135 14.12 9.27 -9.35
C LYS A 135 13.48 8.02 -9.93
N SER A 136 12.22 8.10 -10.35
CA SER A 136 11.53 7.05 -11.09
C SER A 136 10.57 7.66 -12.10
N ASN A 137 10.41 7.02 -13.26
CA ASN A 137 9.42 7.36 -14.28
C ASN A 137 8.76 6.10 -14.88
N PHE A 138 8.83 4.96 -14.19
CA PHE A 138 8.26 3.70 -14.65
C PHE A 138 7.71 2.88 -13.47
N MET A 139 6.69 2.06 -13.73
CA MET A 139 6.02 1.22 -12.72
C MET A 139 5.27 0.09 -13.43
N ILE A 140 5.05 -1.02 -12.71
CA ILE A 140 4.15 -2.05 -13.18
C ILE A 140 2.71 -1.63 -12.96
N GLY A 141 1.90 -1.79 -13.99
CA GLY A 141 0.46 -1.71 -13.88
C GLY A 141 -0.20 -1.69 -15.24
N ASP A 142 -1.38 -2.27 -15.30
CA ASP A 142 -2.29 -2.07 -16.41
C ASP A 142 -2.81 -0.62 -16.34
N PRO A 143 -2.64 0.21 -17.39
CA PRO A 143 -3.18 1.56 -17.46
C PRO A 143 -4.66 1.65 -17.08
N ASP A 144 -5.45 0.65 -17.47
CA ASP A 144 -6.89 0.62 -17.22
C ASP A 144 -7.27 -0.01 -15.87
N SER A 145 -6.29 -0.47 -15.09
CA SER A 145 -6.57 -0.97 -13.75
C SER A 145 -7.07 0.14 -12.84
N ILE A 146 -8.17 -0.14 -12.14
CA ILE A 146 -8.75 0.75 -11.13
C ILE A 146 -7.78 0.83 -9.95
N LEU A 147 -7.30 2.02 -9.60
CA LEU A 147 -6.52 2.29 -8.40
C LEU A 147 -7.48 2.62 -7.25
N ASP A 148 -7.59 1.72 -6.27
CA ASP A 148 -8.43 1.96 -5.11
C ASP A 148 -7.63 2.64 -4.00
N VAL A 149 -7.99 3.90 -3.81
CA VAL A 149 -7.49 4.80 -2.79
C VAL A 149 -8.63 5.35 -1.96
N ILE A 150 -8.34 5.69 -0.71
CA ILE A 150 -9.29 6.32 0.20
C ILE A 150 -8.60 7.40 1.05
N PRO A 151 -9.14 8.62 1.16
CA PRO A 151 -8.64 9.62 2.09
C PRO A 151 -8.70 9.15 3.55
N VAL A 152 -7.65 9.45 4.34
CA VAL A 152 -7.54 8.96 5.73
C VAL A 152 -8.69 9.41 6.63
N ASP A 153 -9.23 10.61 6.44
CA ASP A 153 -10.37 11.13 7.19
C ASP A 153 -11.66 10.35 6.90
N MET A 154 -11.86 9.90 5.66
CA MET A 154 -12.96 8.98 5.35
C MET A 154 -12.79 7.62 6.04
N VAL A 155 -11.56 7.12 6.18
CA VAL A 155 -11.30 5.88 6.95
C VAL A 155 -11.67 6.07 8.42
N VAL A 156 -11.22 7.18 9.03
CA VAL A 156 -11.55 7.50 10.43
C VAL A 156 -13.05 7.66 10.62
N ASN A 157 -13.71 8.42 9.74
CA ASN A 157 -15.16 8.62 9.78
C ASN A 157 -15.93 7.31 9.62
N SER A 158 -15.46 6.41 8.76
CA SER A 158 -16.06 5.07 8.61
C SER A 158 -15.91 4.22 9.89
N MET A 159 -14.80 4.36 10.61
CA MET A 159 -14.56 3.67 11.87
C MET A 159 -15.52 4.16 12.96
N LEU A 160 -15.64 5.47 13.10
CA LEU A 160 -16.57 6.09 14.07
C LEU A 160 -18.02 5.72 13.75
N ALA A 161 -18.40 5.79 12.46
CA ALA A 161 -19.73 5.39 12.01
C ALA A 161 -20.02 3.92 12.32
N ALA A 162 -19.07 3.00 12.10
CA ALA A 162 -19.24 1.59 12.42
C ALA A 162 -19.43 1.36 13.92
N VAL A 163 -18.66 2.04 14.78
CA VAL A 163 -18.80 1.96 16.23
C VAL A 163 -20.18 2.44 16.68
N VAL A 164 -20.64 3.59 16.16
CA VAL A 164 -21.97 4.13 16.50
C VAL A 164 -23.08 3.19 16.03
N HIS A 165 -22.97 2.66 14.81
CA HIS A 165 -23.98 1.77 14.23
C HIS A 165 -24.16 0.47 15.03
N HIS A 166 -23.06 -0.07 15.58
CA HIS A 166 -23.08 -1.34 16.32
C HIS A 166 -23.20 -1.19 17.84
N ARG A 167 -23.32 0.05 18.35
CA ARG A 167 -23.41 0.34 19.79
C ARG A 167 -24.58 -0.39 20.48
N GLU A 168 -25.69 -0.58 19.77
CA GLU A 168 -26.95 -1.11 20.31
C GLU A 168 -27.19 -2.60 19.96
N GLY A 169 -26.22 -3.26 19.32
CA GLY A 169 -26.34 -4.67 18.92
C GLY A 169 -26.19 -5.62 20.10
N SER A 170 -27.28 -6.26 20.52
CA SER A 170 -27.37 -7.15 21.70
C SER A 170 -26.68 -8.53 21.55
N SER A 171 -25.75 -8.72 20.61
CA SER A 171 -25.14 -10.04 20.36
C SER A 171 -23.65 -9.96 20.01
N PRO A 172 -22.82 -10.97 20.38
CA PRO A 172 -21.39 -11.00 20.08
C PRO A 172 -21.11 -11.24 18.60
N SER A 173 -21.33 -10.22 17.75
CA SER A 173 -21.09 -10.28 16.32
C SER A 173 -19.75 -9.68 15.93
N SER A 174 -19.17 -10.21 14.85
CA SER A 174 -18.02 -9.63 14.17
C SER A 174 -18.46 -8.98 12.88
N PHE A 175 -17.97 -7.77 12.62
CA PHE A 175 -18.27 -7.03 11.40
C PHE A 175 -16.99 -6.67 10.67
N ILE A 176 -16.99 -6.87 9.36
CA ILE A 176 -15.84 -6.61 8.50
C ILE A 176 -16.26 -5.61 7.45
N TYR A 177 -15.48 -4.53 7.33
CA TYR A 177 -15.72 -3.44 6.41
C TYR A 177 -14.52 -3.26 5.49
N HIS A 178 -14.74 -3.40 4.18
CA HIS A 178 -13.78 -2.98 3.17
C HIS A 178 -13.99 -1.51 2.87
N VAL A 179 -13.04 -0.67 3.26
CA VAL A 179 -13.16 0.79 3.14
C VAL A 179 -12.29 1.25 1.98
N GLY A 180 -12.92 1.45 0.82
CA GLY A 180 -12.25 1.85 -0.41
C GLY A 180 -13.19 2.58 -1.35
N SER A 181 -12.65 3.08 -2.45
CA SER A 181 -13.38 3.82 -3.47
C SER A 181 -13.83 2.98 -4.66
N SER A 182 -13.25 1.80 -4.89
CA SER A 182 -13.66 0.95 -6.01
C SER A 182 -14.65 -0.11 -5.57
N ASP A 183 -15.92 0.29 -5.56
CA ASP A 183 -17.08 -0.60 -5.52
C ASP A 183 -17.50 -0.92 -6.98
N ASN A 184 -18.14 -2.07 -7.21
CA ASN A 184 -18.70 -2.47 -8.52
C ASN A 184 -19.71 -1.45 -9.09
N ASN A 185 -20.22 -0.53 -8.26
CA ASN A 185 -21.09 0.57 -8.66
C ASN A 185 -20.46 1.97 -8.48
N ALA A 186 -19.12 2.07 -8.41
CA ALA A 186 -18.45 3.36 -8.32
C ALA A 186 -18.79 4.21 -9.55
N CYS A 187 -19.32 5.42 -9.31
CA CYS A 187 -19.70 6.33 -10.40
C CYS A 187 -18.48 6.92 -11.12
N ASN A 188 -17.33 7.00 -10.44
CA ASN A 188 -16.09 7.57 -10.95
C ASN A 188 -14.87 6.75 -10.44
N PRO A 189 -14.60 5.55 -11.00
CA PRO A 189 -13.46 4.76 -10.59
C PRO A 189 -12.15 5.39 -11.09
N LEU A 190 -11.22 5.65 -10.18
CA LEU A 190 -9.92 6.20 -10.52
C LEU A 190 -9.05 5.14 -11.21
N LYS A 191 -8.53 5.40 -12.41
CA LYS A 191 -7.58 4.49 -13.06
C LYS A 191 -6.13 4.86 -12.77
N LEU A 192 -5.25 3.88 -12.91
CA LEU A 192 -3.82 4.10 -12.78
C LEU A 192 -3.27 5.07 -13.83
N CYS A 193 -3.77 5.01 -15.08
CA CYS A 193 -3.40 5.95 -16.13
C CYS A 193 -3.79 7.41 -15.79
N ASP A 194 -4.95 7.61 -15.16
CA ASP A 194 -5.40 8.94 -14.73
C ASP A 194 -4.41 9.54 -13.74
N VAL A 195 -4.04 8.79 -12.70
CA VAL A 195 -3.06 9.24 -11.70
C VAL A 195 -1.72 9.59 -12.32
N THR A 196 -1.17 8.72 -13.16
CA THR A 196 0.14 9.00 -13.79
C THR A 196 0.09 10.22 -14.72
N SER A 197 -1.03 10.45 -15.39
CA SER A 197 -1.29 11.66 -16.19
C SER A 197 -1.36 12.92 -15.30
N MET A 198 -2.09 12.84 -14.19
CA MET A 198 -2.19 13.93 -13.20
C MET A 198 -0.83 14.25 -12.58
N MET A 199 -0.03 13.23 -12.22
CA MET A 199 1.33 13.42 -11.72
C MET A 199 2.20 14.16 -12.74
N TYR A 200 2.15 13.76 -14.01
CA TYR A 200 2.91 14.42 -15.07
C TYR A 200 2.52 15.90 -15.21
N ARG A 201 1.22 16.21 -15.25
CA ARG A 201 0.71 17.59 -15.32
C ARG A 201 1.14 18.40 -14.10
N TYR A 202 0.96 17.86 -12.90
CA TYR A 202 1.29 18.54 -11.66
C TYR A 202 2.77 18.88 -11.56
N PHE A 203 3.68 17.92 -11.76
CA PHE A 203 5.12 18.14 -11.63
C PHE A 203 5.77 18.83 -12.84
N THR A 204 5.08 18.90 -13.97
CA THR A 204 5.50 19.78 -15.08
C THR A 204 5.27 21.25 -14.71
N ASN A 205 4.13 21.55 -14.06
CA ASN A 205 3.78 22.92 -13.64
C ASN A 205 4.43 23.32 -12.31
N ASN A 206 4.71 22.36 -11.44
CA ASN A 206 5.31 22.54 -10.11
C ASN A 206 6.58 21.68 -9.99
N PRO A 207 7.65 22.00 -10.74
CA PRO A 207 8.84 21.17 -10.77
C PRO A 207 9.53 21.13 -9.41
N TRP A 208 9.97 19.95 -9.00
CA TRP A 208 10.75 19.80 -7.78
C TRP A 208 12.10 20.53 -7.90
N THR A 209 12.51 21.24 -6.86
CA THR A 209 13.84 21.89 -6.83
C THR A 209 14.90 20.91 -6.33
N SER A 210 15.90 20.63 -7.17
CA SER A 210 17.02 19.78 -6.78
C SER A 210 17.86 20.45 -5.67
N PRO A 211 18.72 19.70 -4.96
CA PRO A 211 19.69 20.30 -4.02
C PRO A 211 20.62 21.34 -4.67
N SER A 212 20.79 21.30 -5.99
CA SER A 212 21.59 22.27 -6.75
C SER A 212 20.79 23.51 -7.18
N GLY A 213 19.53 23.65 -6.75
CA GLY A 213 18.63 24.74 -7.14
C GLY A 213 18.00 24.60 -8.53
N ALA A 214 18.24 23.49 -9.25
CA ALA A 214 17.72 23.29 -10.59
C ALA A 214 16.32 22.65 -10.56
N ALA A 215 15.44 23.10 -11.46
CA ALA A 215 14.12 22.49 -11.65
C ALA A 215 14.26 21.08 -12.26
N VAL A 216 13.68 20.07 -11.59
CA VAL A 216 13.62 18.70 -12.09
C VAL A 216 12.64 18.63 -13.26
N LYS A 217 13.11 18.13 -14.40
CA LYS A 217 12.28 17.88 -15.59
C LYS A 217 11.72 16.45 -15.55
N VAL A 218 10.42 16.33 -15.30
CA VAL A 218 9.72 15.04 -15.36
C VAL A 218 9.38 14.65 -16.79
N ARG A 219 9.12 13.35 -17.01
CA ARG A 219 8.65 12.80 -18.29
C ARG A 219 7.38 12.00 -18.03
N GLN A 220 6.59 11.75 -19.08
CA GLN A 220 5.42 10.88 -18.97
C GLN A 220 5.82 9.52 -18.39
N TYR A 221 4.97 9.01 -17.50
CA TYR A 221 5.20 7.77 -16.78
C TYR A 221 5.10 6.58 -17.73
N VAL A 222 6.03 5.63 -17.64
CA VAL A 222 6.01 4.39 -18.42
C VAL A 222 5.34 3.29 -17.60
N LEU A 223 4.12 2.92 -17.99
CA LEU A 223 3.39 1.80 -17.39
C LEU A 223 3.77 0.50 -18.10
N LEU A 224 4.23 -0.48 -17.30
CA LEU A 224 4.69 -1.77 -17.78
C LEU A 224 3.67 -2.84 -17.37
N PRO A 225 3.09 -3.59 -18.32
CA PRO A 225 1.93 -4.43 -18.04
C PRO A 225 2.25 -5.71 -17.24
N SER A 226 3.53 -6.08 -17.09
CA SER A 226 3.91 -7.33 -16.43
C SER A 226 5.28 -7.26 -15.75
N ILE A 227 5.52 -8.18 -14.80
CA ILE A 227 6.85 -8.42 -14.20
C ILE A 227 7.91 -8.73 -15.25
N THR A 228 7.56 -9.47 -16.29
CA THR A 228 8.47 -9.75 -17.42
C THR A 228 8.86 -8.48 -18.16
N SER A 229 7.89 -7.61 -18.45
CA SER A 229 8.12 -6.31 -19.09
C SER A 229 8.98 -5.39 -18.22
N LEU A 230 8.75 -5.37 -16.91
CA LEU A 230 9.58 -4.63 -15.95
C LEU A 230 11.01 -5.13 -15.92
N ARG A 231 11.21 -6.44 -15.77
CA ARG A 231 12.55 -7.05 -15.75
C ARG A 231 13.30 -6.72 -17.04
N ARG A 232 12.65 -6.89 -18.19
CA ARG A 232 13.22 -6.52 -19.50
C ARG A 232 13.58 -5.04 -19.56
N TYR A 233 12.70 -4.15 -19.11
CA TYR A 233 12.94 -2.70 -19.11
C TYR A 233 14.14 -2.32 -18.22
N ILE A 234 14.22 -2.86 -17.01
CA ILE A 234 15.35 -2.65 -16.09
C ILE A 234 16.65 -3.17 -16.71
N THR A 235 16.64 -4.39 -17.27
CA THR A 235 17.83 -4.99 -17.89
C THR A 235 18.35 -4.20 -19.07
N ILE A 236 17.47 -3.59 -19.88
CA ILE A 236 17.87 -2.82 -21.06
C ILE A 236 18.32 -1.40 -20.67
N HIS A 237 17.56 -0.71 -19.81
CA HIS A 237 17.76 0.71 -19.59
C HIS A 237 18.55 1.06 -18.33
N TYR A 238 18.53 0.22 -17.29
CA TYR A 238 19.11 0.55 -15.98
C TYR A 238 20.33 -0.30 -15.64
N LEU A 239 20.31 -1.60 -15.93
CA LEU A 239 21.40 -2.51 -15.57
C LEU A 239 22.75 -2.15 -16.23
N PRO A 240 22.83 -1.79 -17.53
CA PRO A 240 24.08 -1.40 -18.16
C PRO A 240 24.62 -0.09 -17.57
N LEU A 241 23.74 0.89 -17.32
CA LEU A 241 24.12 2.16 -16.69
C LEU A 241 24.64 1.94 -15.27
N LEU A 242 24.02 1.05 -14.50
CA LEU A 242 24.47 0.69 -13.16
C LEU A 242 25.83 -0.02 -13.20
N GLN A 243 26.05 -0.93 -14.16
CA GLN A 243 27.34 -1.61 -14.33
C GLN A 243 28.47 -0.61 -14.67
N VAL A 244 28.22 0.32 -15.59
CA VAL A 244 29.18 1.39 -15.91
C VAL A 244 29.43 2.28 -14.70
N LEU A 245 28.38 2.65 -13.96
CA LEU A 245 28.52 3.45 -12.75
C LEU A 245 29.34 2.74 -11.67
N LYS A 246 29.13 1.43 -11.47
CA LYS A 246 29.92 0.61 -10.53
C LYS A 246 31.38 0.49 -10.96
N LEU A 247 31.65 0.33 -12.25
CA LEU A 247 33.01 0.32 -12.78
C LEU A 247 33.71 1.66 -12.53
N MET A 248 33.03 2.77 -12.84
CA MET A 248 33.52 4.12 -12.53
C MET A 248 33.73 4.33 -11.03
N ASN A 249 32.84 3.79 -10.19
CA ASN A 249 32.95 3.86 -8.74
C ASN A 249 34.21 3.13 -8.25
N MET A 250 34.51 1.95 -8.80
CA MET A 250 35.73 1.21 -8.51
C MET A 250 36.98 1.99 -8.94
N LEU A 251 36.97 2.55 -10.16
CA LEU A 251 38.09 3.33 -10.71
C LEU A 251 38.34 4.64 -9.95
N LEU A 252 37.30 5.20 -9.31
CA LEU A 252 37.34 6.46 -8.57
C LEU A 252 37.27 6.25 -7.05
N TYR A 253 37.82 5.14 -6.55
CA TYR A 253 37.97 4.87 -5.11
C TYR A 253 36.67 5.04 -4.31
N HIS A 254 35.57 4.47 -4.80
CA HIS A 254 34.26 4.47 -4.15
C HIS A 254 33.57 5.85 -4.04
N TYR A 255 33.96 6.82 -4.87
CA TYR A 255 33.36 8.17 -4.87
C TYR A 255 31.83 8.22 -5.11
N PHE A 256 31.28 7.24 -5.84
CA PHE A 256 29.86 7.15 -6.21
C PHE A 256 29.08 6.09 -5.44
N ASP A 257 29.57 5.61 -4.30
CA ASP A 257 28.97 4.49 -3.56
C ASP A 257 27.50 4.75 -3.17
N ASP A 258 27.23 5.95 -2.67
CA ASP A 258 25.87 6.40 -2.33
C ASP A 258 24.93 6.41 -3.55
N LYS A 259 25.47 6.78 -4.71
CA LYS A 259 24.70 6.86 -5.96
C LYS A 259 24.36 5.47 -6.49
N CYS A 260 25.32 4.55 -6.49
CA CYS A 260 25.09 3.14 -6.82
C CYS A 260 24.03 2.53 -5.91
N THR A 261 24.20 2.69 -4.59
CA THR A 261 23.27 2.20 -3.58
C THR A 261 21.87 2.79 -3.74
N ALA A 262 21.75 4.08 -4.08
CA ALA A 262 20.48 4.72 -4.32
C ALA A 262 19.75 4.13 -5.54
N VAL A 263 20.45 3.91 -6.67
CA VAL A 263 19.84 3.30 -7.87
C VAL A 263 19.34 1.89 -7.57
N GLU A 264 20.13 1.08 -6.87
CA GLU A 264 19.74 -0.28 -6.50
C GLU A 264 18.52 -0.31 -5.57
N LYS A 265 18.49 0.58 -4.57
CA LYS A 265 17.33 0.74 -3.68
C LYS A 265 16.07 1.12 -4.46
N ASN A 266 16.18 2.01 -5.44
CA ASN A 266 15.04 2.43 -6.26
C ASN A 266 14.50 1.26 -7.10
N ILE A 267 15.39 0.51 -7.76
CA ILE A 267 15.01 -0.68 -8.55
C ILE A 267 14.33 -1.72 -7.66
N SER A 268 14.92 -2.02 -6.49
CA SER A 268 14.35 -2.98 -5.53
C SER A 268 12.96 -2.56 -5.05
N MET A 269 12.75 -1.26 -4.81
CA MET A 269 11.46 -0.72 -4.41
C MET A 269 10.40 -0.93 -5.50
N VAL A 270 10.70 -0.58 -6.76
CA VAL A 270 9.76 -0.75 -7.88
C VAL A 270 9.38 -2.22 -8.08
N ILE A 271 10.35 -3.15 -7.96
CA ILE A 271 10.08 -4.60 -8.07
C ILE A 271 9.16 -5.06 -6.93
N ARG A 272 9.41 -4.64 -5.69
CA ARG A 272 8.64 -5.11 -4.53
C ARG A 272 7.16 -4.72 -4.57
N PHE A 273 6.84 -3.55 -5.13
CA PHE A 273 5.46 -3.08 -5.25
C PHE A 273 4.68 -3.72 -6.39
N ALA A 274 5.37 -4.30 -7.38
CA ALA A 274 4.72 -4.94 -8.52
C ALA A 274 4.00 -6.26 -8.19
N GLU A 275 4.29 -6.87 -7.04
CA GLU A 275 3.77 -8.20 -6.65
C GLU A 275 2.41 -8.14 -5.89
N ILE A 276 1.75 -6.98 -5.78
CA ILE A 276 0.59 -6.78 -4.89
C ILE A 276 -0.62 -6.26 -5.67
N TYR A 277 -1.59 -7.11 -6.06
CA TYR A 277 -2.83 -6.61 -6.68
C TYR A 277 -4.01 -7.60 -6.74
N ARG A 278 -5.20 -7.18 -6.24
CA ARG A 278 -6.57 -7.66 -6.61
C ARG A 278 -7.72 -6.68 -6.29
N PRO A 279 -8.90 -6.80 -6.94
CA PRO A 279 -10.14 -6.06 -6.62
C PRO A 279 -10.93 -6.64 -5.41
N PHE A 280 -11.78 -5.80 -4.78
CA PHE A 280 -12.57 -6.10 -3.56
C PHE A 280 -14.10 -5.88 -3.71
N ASP A 281 -14.90 -6.56 -2.87
CA ASP A 281 -16.32 -6.26 -2.63
C ASP A 281 -16.48 -5.39 -1.36
N GLY A 282 -17.27 -4.31 -1.41
CA GLY A 282 -17.44 -3.34 -0.32
C GLY A 282 -18.87 -3.25 0.22
N ASN A 283 -19.64 -4.34 0.13
CA ASN A 283 -21.08 -4.36 0.38
C ASN A 283 -21.47 -3.93 1.81
N ASN A 284 -20.76 -4.35 2.85
CA ASN A 284 -21.01 -3.96 4.23
C ASN A 284 -20.75 -2.47 4.42
N THR A 285 -19.65 -1.93 3.87
CA THR A 285 -19.37 -0.49 3.93
C THR A 285 -20.45 0.32 3.21
N LYS A 286 -20.98 -0.19 2.10
CA LYS A 286 -22.13 0.42 1.41
C LYS A 286 -23.40 0.38 2.29
N ARG A 287 -23.71 -0.74 2.93
CA ARG A 287 -24.85 -0.84 3.85
C ARG A 287 -24.72 0.13 5.03
N LEU A 288 -23.51 0.26 5.58
CA LEU A 288 -23.22 1.23 6.64
C LEU A 288 -23.48 2.66 6.19
N ARG A 289 -23.04 3.06 4.98
CA ARG A 289 -23.35 4.37 4.39
C ARG A 289 -24.86 4.61 4.26
N THR A 290 -25.61 3.60 3.81
CA THR A 290 -27.07 3.73 3.70
C THR A 290 -27.73 3.94 5.06
N ALA A 291 -27.27 3.21 6.10
CA ALA A 291 -27.79 3.34 7.46
C ALA A 291 -27.44 4.68 8.12
N THR A 292 -26.26 5.25 7.85
CA THR A 292 -25.89 6.58 8.36
C THR A 292 -26.66 7.70 7.66
N ARG A 293 -26.98 7.56 6.38
CA ARG A 293 -27.83 8.51 5.64
C ARG A 293 -29.26 8.57 6.19
N SER A 294 -29.85 7.43 6.56
CA SER A 294 -31.21 7.40 7.12
C SER A 294 -31.33 7.99 8.54
N SER A 295 -30.21 8.25 9.22
CA SER A 295 -30.17 8.75 10.60
C SER A 295 -29.64 10.19 10.72
N ASN A 296 -29.52 10.94 9.61
CA ASN A 296 -28.81 12.24 9.50
C ASN A 296 -27.34 12.24 9.97
N MET A 297 -26.79 11.07 10.31
CA MET A 297 -25.40 10.89 10.71
C MET A 297 -24.43 11.01 9.53
N SER A 298 -24.92 11.01 8.29
CA SER A 298 -24.07 11.24 7.10
C SER A 298 -23.52 12.65 6.99
N GLU A 299 -24.17 13.64 7.60
CA GLU A 299 -23.63 15.01 7.69
C GLU A 299 -22.51 15.11 8.74
N ILE A 300 -22.53 14.20 9.73
CA ILE A 300 -21.55 14.11 10.81
C ILE A 300 -20.34 13.27 10.39
N PHE A 301 -20.58 12.12 9.75
CA PHE A 301 -19.54 11.20 9.29
C PHE A 301 -19.45 11.23 7.77
N PHE A 302 -18.53 12.05 7.26
CA PHE A 302 -18.28 12.23 5.83
C PHE A 302 -17.28 11.17 5.32
N PHE A 303 -17.78 10.01 4.86
CA PHE A 303 -16.94 8.89 4.38
C PHE A 303 -17.41 8.25 3.07
N ASP A 304 -18.19 8.97 2.25
CA ASP A 304 -18.62 8.47 0.95
C ASP A 304 -17.63 8.89 -0.17
N PRO A 305 -16.81 7.99 -0.73
CA PRO A 305 -15.82 8.35 -1.74
C PRO A 305 -16.44 8.78 -3.08
N ASN A 306 -17.73 8.50 -3.32
CA ASN A 306 -18.39 8.90 -4.58
C ASN A 306 -18.54 10.43 -4.73
N CYS A 307 -18.34 11.20 -3.66
CA CYS A 307 -18.35 12.66 -3.72
C CYS A 307 -17.01 13.25 -4.19
N ILE A 308 -15.96 12.44 -4.32
CA ILE A 308 -14.61 12.91 -4.64
C ILE A 308 -14.52 13.15 -6.16
N ASP A 309 -14.21 14.39 -6.52
CA ASP A 309 -13.57 14.68 -7.80
C ASP A 309 -12.10 14.29 -7.68
N TRP A 310 -11.73 13.15 -8.26
CA TRP A 310 -10.38 12.63 -8.15
C TRP A 310 -9.34 13.54 -8.80
N GLU A 311 -9.70 14.26 -9.86
CA GLU A 311 -8.75 15.13 -10.55
C GLU A 311 -8.41 16.34 -9.68
N ASP A 312 -9.44 17.01 -9.17
CA ASP A 312 -9.27 18.12 -8.22
C ASP A 312 -8.55 17.67 -6.96
N TYR A 313 -8.98 16.55 -6.36
CA TYR A 313 -8.38 16.01 -5.16
C TYR A 313 -6.88 15.71 -5.36
N PHE A 314 -6.48 15.04 -6.43
CA PHE A 314 -5.07 14.72 -6.63
C PHE A 314 -4.21 15.95 -6.95
N ILE A 315 -4.66 16.80 -7.90
CA ILE A 315 -3.86 17.93 -8.38
C ILE A 315 -3.79 19.06 -7.34
N ASN A 316 -4.91 19.38 -6.68
CA ASN A 316 -5.02 20.56 -5.82
C ASN A 316 -4.89 20.24 -4.33
N THR A 317 -5.07 18.97 -3.92
CA THR A 317 -5.05 18.58 -2.50
C THR A 317 -3.93 17.59 -2.18
N HIS A 318 -3.95 16.40 -2.78
CA HIS A 318 -3.06 15.30 -2.40
C HIS A 318 -1.61 15.51 -2.80
N PHE A 319 -1.30 15.79 -4.08
CA PHE A 319 0.10 16.02 -4.48
C PHE A 319 0.74 17.23 -3.78
N PRO A 320 0.06 18.39 -3.65
CA PRO A 320 0.57 19.48 -2.82
C PRO A 320 0.79 19.05 -1.36
N GLY A 321 -0.16 18.31 -0.78
CA GLY A 321 -0.06 17.78 0.58
C GLY A 321 1.16 16.88 0.79
N VAL A 322 1.40 15.95 -0.15
CA VAL A 322 2.57 15.07 -0.13
C VAL A 322 3.87 15.87 -0.26
N VAL A 323 3.92 16.87 -1.14
CA VAL A 323 5.12 17.72 -1.30
C VAL A 323 5.37 18.56 -0.04
N LYS A 324 4.31 19.05 0.62
CA LYS A 324 4.40 20.00 1.73
C LYS A 324 4.59 19.36 3.10
N TYR A 325 3.94 18.22 3.38
CA TYR A 325 3.83 17.68 4.73
C TYR A 325 4.53 16.33 4.91
N ALA A 326 4.81 15.61 3.82
CA ALA A 326 5.53 14.34 3.93
C ALA A 326 7.05 14.52 4.15
N PHE A 327 7.56 15.76 4.09
CA PHE A 327 8.97 16.12 4.21
C PHE A 327 9.22 17.45 4.91
#